data_AF-A0A8C5VZR6-F1
#
_entry.id   AF-A0A8C5VZR6-F1
#
_cell.length_a   1.000
_cell.length_b   1.000
_cell.length_c   1.000
_cell.angle_alpha   90.00
_cell.angle_beta   90.00
_cell.angle_gamma   90.00
#
_symmetry.space_group_name_H-M   'P 1'
#
loop_
_entity.id
_entity.type
_entity.pdbx_description
1 polymer ?
#
loop_
_entity_poly.entity_id
_entity_poly.type
_entity_poly.pdbx_seq_one_letter_code
_entity_poly.pdbx_strand_id
1 'polypeptide(L)'
;MKPCTRRWRARGVRGCAALWVLLLAQVGGRAPACALGPAAAAPGNPSAPHPRSPAERPRWTEKGEYDLVSAYEVDHRGDYVSHEIAHHQRRRRAVAQLGVDSLHLRLKGSSHDFHMDLKTSSSLMAPGFTVQTLGKRGTKSVQTLPPEDFCFYQGSVRSHRNSSVALSTCHGLSGMIRTEEADYFLKPLPSHLAGKLNSSARAGSPSHILYKRSTEAQAPRVPEVVVTARTREPASQHAHGGSLHLGLPQKQHFCGRRKKYMPQPPSEDLYILPDEYKSYLRNKRSLLKSHRNEELNVETLVVVDKMMMRNHGHENITTYVLTILNMVSALFKDGTIGGNINIAIVGLILLEDEQPGLVISHHADHTLSSFCQWQSGLRGKDGTRHDHAILLTGLDICSWKNEPCDTLGFAPISGMCSKYRSCTINEDTGLGLAFTIAHESGHNFGMVHDGEGNVCKKSEGNIMSPTLAGRNGVFSWSPCSRQYLHKFLSTAQAVCLADRPKPVKEYKYPEKLPGELYDANTQCKWQFGEKAKLCMLDFKKDICKALWCHRFGRKCETKFMPAAEGTVCGHDMVRS
;
A
#
# COMPACT_ATOMS: atom_id res chain seq x y z
N MET A 1 -63.40 -0.09 11.67
CA MET A 1 -64.54 0.47 10.91
C MET A 1 -64.73 -0.33 9.63
N LYS A 2 -65.98 -0.41 9.18
CA LYS A 2 -66.58 -1.41 8.28
C LYS A 2 -65.95 -1.57 6.86
N PRO A 3 -66.27 -2.67 6.15
CA PRO A 3 -65.63 -3.17 4.91
C PRO A 3 -66.52 -3.01 3.65
N CYS A 4 -66.14 -3.71 2.55
CA CYS A 4 -66.91 -4.00 1.31
C CYS A 4 -67.03 -2.85 0.28
N THR A 5 -67.00 -3.01 -1.06
CA THR A 5 -67.46 -4.10 -1.95
C THR A 5 -67.02 -3.87 -3.42
N ARG A 6 -66.79 -4.98 -4.15
CA ARG A 6 -67.21 -5.40 -5.53
C ARG A 6 -67.52 -4.35 -6.65
N ARG A 7 -67.52 -4.62 -7.98
CA ARG A 7 -67.08 -5.65 -8.98
C ARG A 7 -67.96 -5.41 -10.26
N TRP A 8 -67.46 -5.76 -11.47
CA TRP A 8 -68.17 -6.01 -12.79
C TRP A 8 -68.45 -4.83 -13.76
N ARG A 9 -67.86 -4.84 -14.99
CA ARG A 9 -68.27 -5.38 -16.34
C ARG A 9 -69.37 -4.51 -17.03
N ALA A 10 -69.45 -4.29 -18.35
CA ALA A 10 -69.12 -5.10 -19.53
C ALA A 10 -69.07 -4.25 -20.85
N ARG A 11 -68.50 -4.83 -21.93
CA ARG A 11 -68.88 -4.84 -23.39
C ARG A 11 -69.55 -3.57 -24.00
N GLY A 12 -69.27 -3.03 -25.18
CA GLY A 12 -68.67 -3.46 -26.46
C GLY A 12 -69.30 -2.61 -27.60
N VAL A 13 -68.86 -2.78 -28.85
CA VAL A 13 -69.53 -2.51 -30.17
C VAL A 13 -68.64 -1.79 -31.21
N ARG A 14 -68.79 -2.23 -32.49
CA ARG A 14 -68.08 -1.94 -33.76
C ARG A 14 -68.79 -0.87 -34.63
N GLY A 15 -68.09 -0.34 -35.65
CA GLY A 15 -68.62 0.23 -36.92
C GLY A 15 -67.61 1.20 -37.56
N CYS A 16 -67.02 1.04 -38.76
CA CYS A 16 -67.46 0.96 -40.19
C CYS A 16 -67.55 2.32 -40.94
N ALA A 17 -66.79 2.40 -42.06
CA ALA A 17 -66.96 3.14 -43.34
C ALA A 17 -66.85 4.69 -43.37
N ALA A 18 -66.51 5.41 -44.46
CA ALA A 18 -65.80 5.21 -45.75
C ALA A 18 -65.84 6.54 -46.57
N LEU A 19 -65.00 6.67 -47.65
CA LEU A 19 -65.13 7.53 -48.87
C LEU A 19 -65.12 9.08 -48.72
N TRP A 20 -64.73 9.96 -49.66
CA TRP A 20 -63.92 10.09 -50.91
C TRP A 20 -64.02 11.61 -51.32
N VAL A 21 -63.25 12.09 -52.34
CA VAL A 21 -63.56 13.20 -53.31
C VAL A 21 -62.55 14.37 -53.49
N LEU A 22 -61.87 14.37 -54.67
CA LEU A 22 -61.60 15.43 -55.70
C LEU A 22 -60.78 16.73 -55.37
N LEU A 23 -60.05 17.44 -56.26
CA LEU A 23 -59.48 17.25 -57.63
C LEU A 23 -58.50 18.44 -57.96
N LEU A 24 -57.61 18.19 -58.94
CA LEU A 24 -56.73 18.99 -59.84
C LEU A 24 -56.90 20.52 -60.07
N ALA A 25 -55.77 21.23 -60.34
CA ALA A 25 -55.56 22.15 -61.49
C ALA A 25 -54.09 22.65 -61.65
N GLN A 26 -53.69 22.92 -62.90
CA GLN A 26 -52.34 23.20 -63.46
C GLN A 26 -52.00 24.70 -63.70
N VAL A 27 -50.75 24.92 -64.18
CA VAL A 27 -50.21 26.03 -65.02
C VAL A 27 -49.54 27.16 -64.22
N GLY A 28 -48.33 27.68 -64.47
CA GLY A 28 -47.28 27.54 -65.49
C GLY A 28 -46.51 28.88 -65.60
N GLY A 29 -45.18 28.89 -65.81
CA GLY A 29 -44.48 30.09 -66.32
C GLY A 29 -43.04 30.41 -65.86
N ARG A 30 -42.10 30.27 -66.81
CA ARG A 30 -40.90 31.09 -67.13
C ARG A 30 -39.72 31.25 -66.12
N ALA A 31 -38.54 30.86 -66.60
CA ALA A 31 -37.20 31.35 -66.22
C ALA A 31 -36.83 32.60 -67.10
N PRO A 32 -35.73 33.39 -66.88
CA PRO A 32 -34.34 32.91 -66.67
C PRO A 32 -33.39 33.76 -65.76
N ALA A 33 -32.16 33.23 -65.63
CA ALA A 33 -30.84 33.91 -65.50
C ALA A 33 -30.17 34.12 -64.10
N CYS A 34 -29.10 33.31 -63.92
CA CYS A 34 -27.76 33.57 -63.34
C CYS A 34 -27.57 34.00 -61.87
N ALA A 35 -26.96 33.12 -61.06
CA ALA A 35 -25.58 33.28 -60.54
C ALA A 35 -25.12 32.04 -59.72
N LEU A 36 -23.79 31.85 -59.67
CA LEU A 36 -23.01 30.65 -59.33
C LEU A 36 -23.09 30.12 -57.88
N GLY A 37 -22.91 28.79 -57.77
CA GLY A 37 -22.39 28.08 -56.58
C GLY A 37 -22.57 26.54 -56.68
N PRO A 38 -21.51 25.72 -56.86
CA PRO A 38 -21.60 24.25 -56.90
C PRO A 38 -21.42 23.68 -55.48
N ALA A 39 -21.86 22.50 -55.10
CA ALA A 39 -22.70 21.49 -55.73
C ALA A 39 -23.18 20.56 -54.59
N ALA A 40 -24.49 20.30 -54.51
CA ALA A 40 -25.03 19.21 -53.71
C ALA A 40 -25.69 18.22 -54.67
N ALA A 41 -24.98 17.13 -54.99
CA ALA A 41 -25.49 16.04 -55.80
C ALA A 41 -26.13 14.98 -54.90
N ALA A 42 -27.44 14.81 -55.13
CA ALA A 42 -28.32 13.64 -55.06
C ALA A 42 -28.10 12.49 -54.03
N PRO A 43 -29.20 11.94 -53.47
CA PRO A 43 -29.18 10.75 -52.63
C PRO A 43 -29.18 9.46 -53.47
N GLY A 44 -28.23 8.57 -53.21
CA GLY A 44 -28.22 7.18 -53.67
C GLY A 44 -28.68 6.23 -52.56
N ASN A 45 -29.64 5.37 -52.89
CA ASN A 45 -30.31 4.36 -52.06
C ASN A 45 -29.36 3.22 -51.57
N PRO A 46 -29.79 2.30 -50.68
CA PRO A 46 -29.00 1.84 -49.54
C PRO A 46 -28.76 0.33 -49.57
N SER A 47 -27.53 -0.12 -49.74
CA SER A 47 -27.19 -1.52 -49.47
C SER A 47 -25.69 -1.73 -49.40
N ALA A 48 -25.12 -1.40 -48.24
CA ALA A 48 -23.87 -1.99 -47.76
C ALA A 48 -23.96 -2.09 -46.23
N PRO A 49 -23.64 -3.25 -45.62
CA PRO A 49 -23.59 -3.35 -44.17
C PRO A 49 -22.49 -2.42 -43.66
N HIS A 50 -22.84 -1.47 -42.80
CA HIS A 50 -21.88 -0.58 -42.15
C HIS A 50 -20.77 -1.40 -41.45
N PRO A 51 -19.49 -1.01 -41.56
CA PRO A 51 -18.48 -1.54 -40.68
C PRO A 51 -18.88 -1.18 -39.24
N ARG A 52 -18.99 -2.20 -38.38
CA ARG A 52 -19.21 -2.02 -36.94
C ARG A 52 -18.17 -1.03 -36.43
N SER A 53 -18.64 -0.01 -35.73
CA SER A 53 -17.81 0.93 -34.99
C SER A 53 -16.77 0.17 -34.15
N PRO A 54 -15.50 0.64 -34.07
CA PRO A 54 -14.57 0.09 -33.10
C PRO A 54 -15.19 0.22 -31.73
N ALA A 55 -15.17 -0.85 -30.93
CA ALA A 55 -15.66 -0.84 -29.56
C ALA A 55 -15.19 0.43 -28.84
N GLU A 56 -16.12 1.25 -28.36
CA GLU A 56 -15.82 2.50 -27.63
C GLU A 56 -14.85 2.18 -26.50
N ARG A 57 -13.61 2.67 -26.63
CA ARG A 57 -12.60 2.51 -25.58
C ARG A 57 -13.04 3.34 -24.37
N PRO A 58 -12.82 2.89 -23.12
CA PRO A 58 -13.15 3.69 -21.95
C PRO A 58 -12.43 5.04 -22.00
N ARG A 59 -13.16 6.15 -21.77
CA ARG A 59 -12.68 7.55 -21.80
C ARG A 59 -11.38 7.82 -21.01
N TRP A 60 -11.02 6.98 -20.04
CA TRP A 60 -9.77 7.07 -19.27
C TRP A 60 -8.53 6.60 -20.06
N THR A 61 -8.70 5.73 -21.05
CA THR A 61 -7.61 5.30 -21.95
C THR A 61 -7.24 6.36 -22.99
N GLU A 62 -8.15 7.29 -23.30
CA GLU A 62 -7.92 8.39 -24.25
C GLU A 62 -7.00 9.48 -23.69
N LYS A 63 -6.87 9.58 -22.37
CA LYS A 63 -5.96 10.52 -21.70
C LYS A 63 -4.49 10.04 -21.62
N GLY A 64 -4.17 8.82 -22.06
CA GLY A 64 -2.82 8.26 -22.01
C GLY A 64 -2.29 7.96 -20.59
N GLU A 65 -3.15 8.01 -19.57
CA GLU A 65 -2.78 7.75 -18.17
C GLU A 65 -2.71 6.25 -17.84
N TYR A 66 -3.42 5.42 -18.62
CA TYR A 66 -3.54 3.97 -18.44
C TYR A 66 -3.36 3.26 -19.79
N ASP A 67 -2.57 2.19 -19.80
CA ASP A 67 -2.36 1.30 -20.96
C ASP A 67 -3.01 -0.06 -20.69
N LEU A 68 -3.81 -0.53 -21.64
CA LEU A 68 -4.42 -1.86 -21.59
C LEU A 68 -3.45 -2.84 -22.22
N VAL A 69 -2.99 -3.81 -21.43
CA VAL A 69 -1.87 -4.69 -21.81
C VAL A 69 -2.29 -6.16 -21.80
N SER A 70 -1.73 -6.93 -22.73
CA SER A 70 -1.82 -8.39 -22.75
C SER A 70 -0.53 -8.97 -22.19
N ALA A 71 -0.65 -9.80 -21.15
CA ALA A 71 0.46 -10.52 -20.55
C ALA A 71 0.47 -11.98 -21.02
N TYR A 72 1.64 -12.50 -21.35
CA TYR A 72 1.83 -13.90 -21.75
C TYR A 72 3.26 -14.39 -21.44
N GLU A 73 3.39 -15.71 -21.27
CA GLU A 73 4.69 -16.37 -21.10
C GLU A 73 5.41 -16.48 -22.45
N VAL A 74 6.71 -16.25 -22.39
CA VAL A 74 7.66 -16.44 -23.49
C VAL A 74 8.79 -17.35 -23.04
N ASP A 75 9.57 -17.89 -23.98
CA ASP A 75 10.77 -18.64 -23.66
C ASP A 75 11.97 -17.71 -23.38
N HIS A 76 13.14 -18.27 -23.09
CA HIS A 76 14.34 -17.47 -22.85
C HIS A 76 14.83 -16.69 -24.09
N ARG A 77 14.35 -16.99 -25.30
CA ARG A 77 14.64 -16.23 -26.54
C ARG A 77 13.60 -15.15 -26.81
N GLY A 78 12.44 -15.22 -26.15
CA GLY A 78 11.31 -14.31 -26.33
C GLY A 78 10.23 -14.84 -27.26
N ASP A 79 10.32 -16.13 -27.64
CA ASP A 79 9.30 -16.79 -28.45
C ASP A 79 8.07 -17.10 -27.60
N TYR A 80 6.89 -16.99 -28.20
CA TYR A 80 5.61 -17.18 -27.51
C TYR A 80 5.47 -18.60 -26.94
N VAL A 81 5.04 -18.71 -25.68
CA VAL A 81 4.75 -19.99 -25.01
C VAL A 81 3.25 -20.14 -24.74
N SER A 82 2.66 -19.25 -23.94
CA SER A 82 1.24 -19.37 -23.54
C SER A 82 0.66 -18.07 -23.00
N HIS A 83 -0.65 -17.85 -23.22
CA HIS A 83 -1.42 -16.81 -22.52
C HIS A 83 -1.85 -17.24 -21.11
N GLU A 84 -1.84 -18.54 -20.82
CA GLU A 84 -2.12 -19.06 -19.48
C GLU A 84 -0.84 -18.98 -18.64
N ILE A 85 -0.64 -17.84 -17.97
CA ILE A 85 0.45 -17.67 -17.02
C ILE A 85 0.18 -18.58 -15.82
N ALA A 86 0.80 -19.76 -15.85
CA ALA A 86 0.54 -20.82 -14.90
C ALA A 86 1.07 -20.48 -13.51
N HIS A 87 0.29 -20.79 -12.47
CA HIS A 87 0.79 -20.83 -11.10
C HIS A 87 1.94 -21.84 -10.99
N HIS A 88 2.92 -21.56 -10.12
CA HIS A 88 4.14 -22.34 -9.93
C HIS A 88 3.89 -23.87 -9.81
N GLN A 89 2.81 -24.30 -9.15
CA GLN A 89 2.41 -25.72 -9.05
C GLN A 89 2.11 -26.41 -10.40
N ARG A 90 1.46 -25.76 -11.36
CA ARG A 90 1.19 -26.36 -12.69
C ARG A 90 2.49 -26.46 -13.50
N ARG A 91 3.42 -25.54 -13.30
CA ARG A 91 4.73 -25.50 -13.97
C ARG A 91 5.65 -26.64 -13.52
N ARG A 92 5.74 -26.92 -12.22
CA ARG A 92 6.51 -28.05 -11.67
C ARG A 92 6.05 -29.42 -12.18
N ARG A 93 4.74 -29.60 -12.43
CA ARG A 93 4.20 -30.87 -12.96
C ARG A 93 4.42 -31.05 -14.47
N ALA A 94 4.55 -29.94 -15.21
CA ALA A 94 4.70 -29.97 -16.67
C ALA A 94 6.17 -30.07 -17.14
N VAL A 95 7.14 -29.55 -16.37
CA VAL A 95 8.54 -29.45 -16.80
C VAL A 95 9.47 -30.01 -15.73
N ALA A 96 9.73 -31.32 -15.78
CA ALA A 96 10.62 -32.02 -14.85
C ALA A 96 12.12 -31.92 -15.20
N GLN A 97 12.55 -31.11 -16.18
CA GLN A 97 13.92 -31.23 -16.74
C GLN A 97 14.72 -29.96 -17.07
N LEU A 98 14.25 -28.74 -16.83
CA LEU A 98 15.06 -27.52 -17.05
C LEU A 98 14.86 -26.52 -15.90
N GLY A 99 15.95 -25.97 -15.36
CA GLY A 99 16.04 -25.15 -14.14
C GLY A 99 14.80 -24.33 -13.78
N VAL A 100 14.19 -24.68 -12.65
CA VAL A 100 12.77 -24.47 -12.30
C VAL A 100 12.44 -23.05 -11.80
N ASP A 101 13.44 -22.17 -11.64
CA ASP A 101 13.28 -20.90 -10.93
C ASP A 101 13.10 -19.66 -11.82
N SER A 102 13.25 -19.78 -13.15
CA SER A 102 13.19 -18.64 -14.09
C SER A 102 11.90 -18.59 -14.90
N LEU A 103 11.22 -17.43 -14.92
CA LEU A 103 10.00 -17.16 -15.66
C LEU A 103 10.26 -15.98 -16.62
N HIS A 104 9.90 -16.14 -17.90
CA HIS A 104 10.02 -15.06 -18.88
C HIS A 104 8.63 -14.62 -19.31
N LEU A 105 8.34 -13.34 -19.15
CA LEU A 105 7.03 -12.76 -19.45
C LEU A 105 7.19 -11.61 -20.45
N ARG A 106 6.20 -11.50 -21.34
CA ARG A 106 6.06 -10.31 -22.19
C ARG A 106 4.74 -9.62 -21.88
N LEU A 107 4.82 -8.32 -21.65
CA LEU A 107 3.69 -7.44 -21.43
C LEU A 107 3.58 -6.48 -22.61
N LYS A 108 2.57 -6.68 -23.46
CA LYS A 108 2.39 -5.92 -24.69
C LYS A 108 1.13 -5.08 -24.63
N GLY A 109 1.30 -3.76 -24.70
CA GLY A 109 0.25 -2.75 -24.77
C GLY A 109 0.33 -1.92 -26.03
N SER A 110 -0.41 -0.81 -26.02
CA SER A 110 -0.40 0.16 -27.12
C SER A 110 0.79 1.11 -27.05
N SER A 111 1.28 1.39 -25.85
CA SER A 111 2.41 2.29 -25.61
C SER A 111 3.63 1.58 -25.03
N HIS A 112 3.46 0.42 -24.38
CA HIS A 112 4.54 -0.28 -23.71
C HIS A 112 4.70 -1.72 -24.23
N ASP A 113 5.95 -2.18 -24.34
CA ASP A 113 6.30 -3.58 -24.65
C ASP A 113 7.46 -4.00 -23.74
N PHE A 114 7.14 -4.66 -22.63
CA PHE A 114 8.14 -5.09 -21.65
C PHE A 114 8.41 -6.58 -21.79
N HIS A 115 9.67 -6.93 -22.05
CA HIS A 115 10.18 -8.29 -21.94
C HIS A 115 10.92 -8.43 -20.60
N MET A 116 10.37 -9.25 -19.70
CA MET A 116 10.83 -9.40 -18.33
C MET A 116 11.46 -10.77 -18.11
N ASP A 117 12.66 -10.76 -17.52
CA ASP A 117 13.33 -11.96 -17.02
C ASP A 117 13.17 -12.01 -15.50
N LEU A 118 12.43 -13.00 -15.02
CA LEU A 118 12.03 -13.11 -13.63
C LEU A 118 12.57 -14.37 -12.99
N LYS A 119 12.84 -14.28 -11.69
CA LYS A 119 13.17 -15.41 -10.83
C LYS A 119 12.25 -15.45 -9.63
N THR A 120 11.99 -16.64 -9.11
CA THR A 120 11.19 -16.80 -7.88
C THR A 120 11.83 -16.04 -6.72
N SER A 121 11.04 -15.27 -5.97
CA SER A 121 11.47 -14.53 -4.78
C SER A 121 11.60 -15.43 -3.55
N SER A 122 12.49 -16.43 -3.61
CA SER A 122 12.64 -17.45 -2.56
C SER A 122 13.13 -16.90 -1.21
N SER A 123 13.77 -15.73 -1.19
CA SER A 123 14.25 -15.06 0.03
C SER A 123 13.21 -14.18 0.73
N LEU A 124 12.03 -13.98 0.12
CA LEU A 124 10.99 -13.07 0.63
C LEU A 124 10.34 -13.59 1.91
N MET A 125 10.14 -14.90 2.03
CA MET A 125 9.51 -15.55 3.18
C MET A 125 10.51 -16.49 3.84
N ALA A 126 10.61 -16.42 5.17
CA ALA A 126 11.46 -17.34 5.91
C ALA A 126 10.93 -18.78 5.79
N PRO A 127 11.81 -19.81 5.75
CA PRO A 127 11.37 -21.21 5.66
C PRO A 127 10.44 -21.56 6.81
N GLY A 128 9.20 -22.00 6.55
CA GLY A 128 8.21 -22.26 7.61
C GLY A 128 7.39 -21.05 8.05
N PHE A 129 7.33 -20.01 7.22
CA PHE A 129 6.45 -18.85 7.36
C PHE A 129 5.01 -19.25 7.72
N THR A 130 4.42 -18.52 8.67
CA THR A 130 3.06 -18.74 9.16
C THR A 130 2.21 -17.48 9.04
N VAL A 131 0.93 -17.70 8.73
CA VAL A 131 -0.14 -16.70 8.80
C VAL A 131 -0.99 -17.05 10.01
N GLN A 132 -1.08 -16.13 10.97
CA GLN A 132 -1.80 -16.31 12.22
C GLN A 132 -3.00 -15.37 12.25
N THR A 133 -4.20 -15.92 12.43
CA THR A 133 -5.40 -15.12 12.61
C THR A 133 -5.71 -14.98 14.10
N LEU A 134 -5.82 -13.75 14.56
CA LEU A 134 -6.00 -13.40 15.96
C LEU A 134 -7.39 -12.81 16.19
N GLY A 135 -8.13 -13.38 17.15
CA GLY A 135 -9.44 -12.89 17.58
C GLY A 135 -9.48 -12.51 19.05
N LYS A 136 -10.67 -12.29 19.61
CA LYS A 136 -10.83 -11.83 21.02
C LYS A 136 -10.25 -12.77 22.09
N ARG A 137 -10.18 -14.08 21.81
CA ARG A 137 -9.74 -15.12 22.76
C ARG A 137 -8.32 -15.64 22.45
N GLY A 138 -7.53 -14.86 21.72
CA GLY A 138 -6.21 -15.28 21.23
C GLY A 138 -6.27 -15.88 19.82
N THR A 139 -5.27 -16.72 19.51
CA THR A 139 -5.05 -17.27 18.17
C THR A 139 -6.21 -18.16 17.74
N LYS A 140 -6.91 -17.79 16.66
CA LYS A 140 -8.02 -18.55 16.08
C LYS A 140 -7.51 -19.63 15.11
N SER A 141 -6.52 -19.30 14.30
CA SER A 141 -5.93 -20.23 13.34
C SER A 141 -4.48 -19.88 13.06
N VAL A 142 -3.72 -20.92 12.69
CA VAL A 142 -2.34 -20.80 12.21
C VAL A 142 -2.27 -21.60 10.92
N GLN A 143 -1.91 -20.94 9.83
CA GLN A 143 -1.75 -21.55 8.52
C GLN A 143 -0.28 -21.47 8.11
N THR A 144 0.31 -22.59 7.74
CA THR A 144 1.63 -22.64 7.13
C THR A 144 1.48 -22.48 5.62
N LEU A 145 2.21 -21.55 5.02
CA LEU A 145 2.24 -21.40 3.57
C LEU A 145 3.48 -22.14 3.03
N PRO A 146 3.31 -23.29 2.36
CA PRO A 146 4.44 -24.06 1.89
C PRO A 146 5.16 -23.35 0.71
N PRO A 147 6.47 -23.56 0.53
CA PRO A 147 7.22 -22.90 -0.55
C PRO A 147 6.70 -23.20 -1.95
N GLU A 148 6.05 -24.35 -2.18
CA GLU A 148 5.40 -24.65 -3.46
C GLU A 148 4.26 -23.70 -3.85
N ASP A 149 3.66 -23.01 -2.87
CA ASP A 149 2.57 -22.05 -3.07
C ASP A 149 3.09 -20.63 -3.36
N PHE A 150 4.40 -20.43 -3.38
CA PHE A 150 4.99 -19.14 -3.66
C PHE A 150 4.84 -18.77 -5.14
N CYS A 151 4.19 -17.64 -5.39
CA CYS A 151 3.87 -17.11 -6.72
C CYS A 151 4.56 -15.74 -6.97
N PHE A 152 5.54 -15.39 -6.13
CA PHE A 152 6.20 -14.09 -6.15
C PHE A 152 7.51 -14.17 -6.91
N TYR A 153 7.72 -13.19 -7.77
CA TYR A 153 8.88 -13.12 -8.65
C TYR A 153 9.52 -11.74 -8.60
N GLN A 154 10.84 -11.71 -8.76
CA GLN A 154 11.66 -10.52 -8.90
C GLN A 154 12.57 -10.65 -10.11
N GLY A 155 12.93 -9.55 -10.75
CA GLY A 155 13.80 -9.59 -11.93
C GLY A 155 14.00 -8.23 -12.60
N SER A 156 14.22 -8.25 -13.91
CA SER A 156 14.50 -7.05 -14.70
C SER A 156 13.86 -7.10 -16.09
N VAL A 157 13.79 -5.94 -16.75
CA VAL A 157 13.35 -5.78 -18.13
C VAL A 157 14.57 -5.84 -19.05
N ARG A 158 14.56 -6.71 -20.07
CA ARG A 158 15.72 -6.94 -20.96
C ARG A 158 16.24 -5.70 -21.67
N SER A 159 15.34 -4.82 -22.10
CA SER A 159 15.70 -3.59 -22.81
C SER A 159 16.35 -2.54 -21.89
N HIS A 160 16.19 -2.64 -20.57
CA HIS A 160 16.54 -1.58 -19.62
C HIS A 160 17.55 -2.09 -18.58
N ARG A 161 18.80 -1.60 -18.64
CA ARG A 161 19.90 -2.09 -17.79
C ARG A 161 19.69 -1.84 -16.29
N ASN A 162 19.06 -0.73 -15.91
CA ASN A 162 18.78 -0.37 -14.51
C ASN A 162 17.29 -0.52 -14.18
N SER A 163 16.69 -1.64 -14.59
CA SER A 163 15.29 -1.94 -14.30
C SER A 163 15.14 -2.96 -13.17
N SER A 164 14.02 -2.89 -12.48
CA SER A 164 13.65 -3.84 -11.43
C SER A 164 12.17 -4.16 -11.54
N VAL A 165 11.83 -5.43 -11.40
CA VAL A 165 10.47 -5.94 -11.51
C VAL A 165 10.16 -6.75 -10.26
N ALA A 166 8.96 -6.57 -9.70
CA ALA A 166 8.44 -7.35 -8.59
C ALA A 166 6.96 -7.67 -8.85
N LEU A 167 6.65 -8.93 -9.13
CA LEU A 167 5.32 -9.37 -9.54
C LEU A 167 4.82 -10.56 -8.71
N SER A 168 3.51 -10.63 -8.55
CA SER A 168 2.76 -11.79 -8.05
C SER A 168 1.98 -12.41 -9.20
N THR A 169 1.92 -13.74 -9.25
CA THR A 169 1.09 -14.50 -10.20
C THR A 169 -0.07 -15.24 -9.52
N CYS A 170 -0.33 -15.01 -8.23
CA CYS A 170 -1.30 -15.79 -7.46
C CYS A 170 -2.75 -15.64 -7.94
N HIS A 171 -3.17 -14.42 -8.29
CA HIS A 171 -4.54 -14.11 -8.73
C HIS A 171 -4.52 -13.17 -9.95
N GLY A 172 -3.81 -13.59 -10.99
CA GLY A 172 -3.41 -12.72 -12.10
C GLY A 172 -2.15 -11.93 -11.76
N LEU A 173 -1.59 -11.22 -12.76
CA LEU A 173 -0.37 -10.45 -12.54
C LEU A 173 -0.67 -9.16 -11.79
N SER A 174 0.01 -8.97 -10.67
CA SER A 174 -0.01 -7.72 -9.93
C SER A 174 1.37 -7.36 -9.41
N GLY A 175 1.67 -6.07 -9.32
CA GLY A 175 2.93 -5.59 -8.75
C GLY A 175 3.49 -4.38 -9.48
N MET A 176 4.82 -4.31 -9.56
CA MET A 176 5.55 -3.13 -10.01
C MET A 176 6.64 -3.44 -11.03
N ILE A 177 6.79 -2.53 -11.99
CA ILE A 177 7.85 -2.51 -13.00
C ILE A 177 8.53 -1.15 -12.92
N ARG A 178 9.82 -1.13 -12.59
CA ARG A 178 10.64 0.09 -12.47
C ARG A 178 11.62 0.16 -13.63
N THR A 179 11.67 1.33 -14.25
CA THR A 179 12.52 1.64 -15.40
C THR A 179 13.21 2.98 -15.19
N GLU A 180 14.12 3.35 -16.08
CA GLU A 180 14.76 4.67 -16.05
C GLU A 180 13.77 5.81 -16.36
N GLU A 181 12.62 5.49 -16.99
CA GLU A 181 11.62 6.47 -17.43
C GLU A 181 10.53 6.73 -16.39
N ALA A 182 10.00 5.66 -15.78
CA ALA A 182 8.94 5.72 -14.78
C ALA A 182 8.87 4.43 -13.95
N ASP A 183 8.24 4.54 -12.78
CA ASP A 183 7.73 3.42 -12.01
C ASP A 183 6.27 3.14 -12.40
N TYR A 184 6.00 1.90 -12.79
CA TYR A 184 4.70 1.44 -13.27
C TYR A 184 4.09 0.42 -12.32
N PHE A 185 2.77 0.43 -12.23
CA PHE A 185 1.96 -0.57 -11.56
C PHE A 185 1.17 -1.39 -12.55
N LEU A 186 1.10 -2.69 -12.24
CA LEU A 186 0.33 -3.67 -12.99
C LEU A 186 -0.75 -4.25 -12.10
N LYS A 187 -1.99 -4.30 -12.59
CA LYS A 187 -3.13 -4.96 -11.93
C LYS A 187 -3.96 -5.75 -12.93
N PRO A 188 -4.60 -6.85 -12.52
CA PRO A 188 -5.57 -7.55 -13.35
C PRO A 188 -6.69 -6.62 -13.79
N LEU A 189 -7.17 -6.79 -15.03
CA LEU A 189 -8.30 -6.03 -15.55
C LEU A 189 -9.57 -6.43 -14.78
N PRO A 190 -10.34 -5.48 -14.22
CA PRO A 190 -11.59 -5.80 -13.53
C PRO A 190 -12.57 -6.58 -14.42
N SER A 191 -13.24 -7.59 -13.86
CA SER A 191 -14.14 -8.49 -14.58
C SER A 191 -15.22 -7.78 -15.40
N HIS A 192 -15.76 -6.67 -14.88
CA HIS A 192 -16.78 -5.85 -15.55
C HIS A 192 -16.25 -5.12 -16.81
N LEU A 193 -14.95 -4.85 -16.90
CA LEU A 193 -14.30 -4.29 -18.09
C LEU A 193 -13.84 -5.40 -19.03
N ALA A 194 -13.31 -6.50 -18.47
CA ALA A 194 -12.91 -7.66 -19.24
C ALA A 194 -14.08 -8.23 -20.06
N GLY A 195 -15.27 -8.33 -19.48
CA GLY A 195 -16.47 -8.81 -20.17
C GLY A 195 -16.90 -7.95 -21.37
N LYS A 196 -16.70 -6.63 -21.31
CA LYS A 196 -17.03 -5.71 -22.43
C LYS A 196 -16.03 -5.82 -23.57
N LEU A 197 -14.75 -5.96 -23.24
CA LEU A 197 -13.64 -6.08 -24.20
C LEU A 197 -13.56 -7.48 -24.85
N ASN A 198 -14.08 -8.51 -24.18
CA ASN A 198 -14.10 -9.90 -24.67
C ASN A 198 -15.14 -10.19 -25.77
N SER A 199 -15.95 -9.22 -26.19
CA SER A 199 -16.87 -9.36 -27.33
C SER A 199 -16.16 -9.58 -28.68
N SER A 200 -14.82 -9.45 -28.71
CA SER A 200 -13.95 -9.56 -29.88
C SER A 200 -12.82 -10.57 -29.66
N ALA A 201 -13.07 -11.69 -28.97
CA ALA A 201 -12.09 -12.70 -28.57
C ALA A 201 -11.15 -13.12 -29.74
N ARG A 202 -9.96 -12.51 -29.77
CA ARG A 202 -8.78 -12.97 -30.49
C ARG A 202 -7.67 -13.16 -29.45
N ALA A 203 -6.77 -14.11 -29.70
CA ALA A 203 -5.54 -14.24 -28.93
C ALA A 203 -4.84 -12.87 -28.87
N GLY A 204 -4.58 -12.36 -27.66
CA GLY A 204 -4.06 -11.01 -27.44
C GLY A 204 -5.04 -9.97 -26.88
N SER A 205 -6.24 -10.36 -26.42
CA SER A 205 -7.10 -9.44 -25.64
C SER A 205 -6.35 -8.88 -24.41
N PRO A 206 -6.55 -7.61 -24.05
CA PRO A 206 -5.97 -7.05 -22.84
C PRO A 206 -6.46 -7.78 -21.59
N SER A 207 -5.54 -8.18 -20.74
CA SER A 207 -5.81 -8.91 -19.49
C SER A 207 -5.49 -8.09 -18.24
N HIS A 208 -4.71 -7.01 -18.38
CA HIS A 208 -4.24 -6.21 -17.27
C HIS A 208 -4.27 -4.70 -17.61
N ILE A 209 -4.24 -3.88 -16.57
CA ILE A 209 -4.07 -2.43 -16.66
C ILE A 209 -2.65 -2.10 -16.17
N LEU A 210 -1.91 -1.36 -16.99
CA LEU A 210 -0.61 -0.80 -16.68
C LEU A 210 -0.75 0.73 -16.53
N TYR A 211 -0.22 1.30 -15.46
CA TYR A 211 -0.29 2.75 -15.25
C TYR A 211 0.93 3.25 -14.47
N LYS A 212 1.30 4.52 -14.67
CA LYS A 212 2.41 5.14 -13.94
C LYS A 212 2.00 5.38 -12.50
N ARG A 213 2.90 5.19 -11.54
CA ARG A 213 2.64 5.50 -10.11
C ARG A 213 2.12 6.94 -9.92
N SER A 214 2.60 7.89 -10.71
CA SER A 214 2.17 9.30 -10.65
C SER A 214 0.68 9.52 -10.93
N THR A 215 0.00 8.58 -11.60
CA THR A 215 -1.45 8.67 -11.89
C THR A 215 -2.32 8.14 -10.74
N GLU A 216 -1.74 7.44 -9.75
CA GLU A 216 -2.48 6.92 -8.57
C GLU A 216 -3.03 8.07 -7.69
N ALA A 217 -2.38 9.24 -7.70
CA ALA A 217 -2.89 10.47 -7.07
C ALA A 217 -4.18 11.04 -7.70
N GLN A 218 -4.65 10.45 -8.81
CA GLN A 218 -5.85 10.84 -9.55
C GLN A 218 -6.90 9.71 -9.64
N ALA A 219 -6.65 8.55 -9.04
CA ALA A 219 -7.59 7.43 -9.10
C ALA A 219 -8.81 7.67 -8.19
N PRO A 220 -10.06 7.63 -8.69
CA PRO A 220 -11.24 7.66 -7.85
C PRO A 220 -11.31 6.37 -7.02
N ARG A 221 -11.37 6.48 -5.69
CA ARG A 221 -11.78 5.38 -4.80
C ARG A 221 -13.15 4.89 -5.30
N VAL A 222 -13.25 3.63 -5.74
CA VAL A 222 -14.52 3.03 -6.13
C VAL A 222 -15.41 2.99 -4.88
N PRO A 223 -16.62 3.57 -4.87
CA PRO A 223 -17.48 3.51 -3.71
C PRO A 223 -18.05 2.10 -3.56
N GLU A 224 -17.53 1.35 -2.59
CA GLU A 224 -18.09 0.06 -2.19
C GLU A 224 -19.33 0.29 -1.29
N VAL A 225 -20.49 -0.03 -1.87
CA VAL A 225 -21.79 -0.38 -1.25
C VAL A 225 -22.12 0.26 0.10
N VAL A 226 -22.91 1.34 0.06
CA VAL A 226 -23.65 1.86 1.23
C VAL A 226 -24.80 0.91 1.54
N VAL A 227 -24.71 0.18 2.65
CA VAL A 227 -25.87 -0.51 3.25
C VAL A 227 -26.80 0.55 3.83
N THR A 228 -27.99 0.62 3.25
CA THR A 228 -29.10 1.49 3.65
C THR A 228 -29.54 1.20 5.08
N ALA A 229 -29.46 2.20 5.96
CA ALA A 229 -30.33 2.31 7.13
C ALA A 229 -31.24 3.54 6.93
N ARG A 230 -32.55 3.29 7.02
CA ARG A 230 -33.64 4.20 6.65
C ARG A 230 -33.85 5.34 7.64
N THR A 231 -34.11 6.51 7.05
CA THR A 231 -35.09 7.58 7.41
C THR A 231 -35.00 8.31 8.75
N ARG A 232 -34.76 9.63 8.66
CA ARG A 232 -35.75 10.65 9.04
C ARG A 232 -35.55 11.95 8.22
N GLU A 233 -36.67 12.51 7.79
CA GLU A 233 -36.89 13.56 6.78
C GLU A 233 -37.24 14.93 7.45
N PRO A 234 -37.47 16.06 6.73
CA PRO A 234 -36.46 17.09 6.45
C PRO A 234 -36.92 18.53 6.81
N ALA A 235 -36.06 19.54 6.56
CA ALA A 235 -36.50 20.93 6.38
C ALA A 235 -35.62 21.68 5.36
N SER A 236 -36.20 21.90 4.16
CA SER A 236 -36.32 23.18 3.41
C SER A 236 -35.20 24.24 3.56
N GLN A 237 -34.64 24.92 2.56
CA GLN A 237 -34.94 25.15 1.14
C GLN A 237 -33.75 25.92 0.50
N HIS A 238 -33.72 25.93 -0.83
CA HIS A 238 -33.11 26.89 -1.77
C HIS A 238 -32.01 26.36 -2.68
N ALA A 239 -32.47 25.99 -3.88
CA ALA A 239 -31.68 25.78 -5.07
C ALA A 239 -31.27 27.12 -5.69
N HIS A 240 -29.98 27.29 -5.97
CA HIS A 240 -29.51 28.13 -7.05
C HIS A 240 -28.56 27.30 -7.93
N GLY A 241 -28.88 27.28 -9.22
CA GLY A 241 -28.12 26.55 -10.24
C GLY A 241 -26.68 27.06 -10.34
N GLY A 242 -25.75 26.12 -10.37
CA GLY A 242 -24.33 26.36 -10.58
C GLY A 242 -23.71 25.14 -11.24
N SER A 243 -23.03 25.39 -12.35
CA SER A 243 -22.22 24.45 -13.13
C SER A 243 -21.43 23.46 -12.26
N LEU A 244 -21.67 22.16 -12.45
CA LEU A 244 -20.94 21.08 -11.78
C LEU A 244 -19.53 20.91 -12.37
N HIS A 245 -18.62 21.83 -12.03
CA HIS A 245 -17.18 21.57 -11.99
C HIS A 245 -16.78 21.20 -10.56
N LEU A 246 -17.05 19.95 -10.14
CA LEU A 246 -16.46 19.39 -8.93
C LEU A 246 -15.17 18.64 -9.30
N GLY A 247 -14.14 19.42 -9.61
CA GLY A 247 -12.76 18.95 -9.48
C GLY A 247 -12.44 18.83 -8.00
N LEU A 248 -12.54 17.62 -7.46
CA LEU A 248 -12.03 17.31 -6.12
C LEU A 248 -10.51 17.59 -6.12
N PRO A 249 -9.99 18.39 -5.16
CA PRO A 249 -8.58 18.74 -5.14
C PRO A 249 -7.71 17.51 -4.88
N GLN A 250 -6.71 17.34 -5.74
CA GLN A 250 -5.66 16.33 -5.67
C GLN A 250 -4.95 16.42 -4.30
N LYS A 251 -5.16 15.43 -3.41
CA LYS A 251 -4.47 15.37 -2.10
C LYS A 251 -3.00 15.03 -2.33
N GLN A 252 -2.11 15.95 -1.99
CA GLN A 252 -0.67 15.65 -1.95
C GLN A 252 -0.38 14.98 -0.63
N HIS A 253 0.13 13.75 -0.67
CA HIS A 253 0.49 13.01 0.52
C HIS A 253 1.86 13.44 1.05
N PHE A 254 1.93 13.69 2.36
CA PHE A 254 3.10 14.18 3.08
C PHE A 254 3.54 13.17 4.13
N CYS A 255 4.81 12.81 4.11
CA CYS A 255 5.46 12.19 5.26
C CYS A 255 5.82 13.34 6.22
N GLY A 256 4.94 13.60 7.18
CA GLY A 256 5.09 14.60 8.25
C GLY A 256 5.54 16.02 7.85
N ARG A 257 4.62 16.97 7.61
CA ARG A 257 4.94 18.42 7.67
C ARG A 257 3.74 19.40 7.70
N ARG A 258 3.48 19.98 8.89
CA ARG A 258 3.24 21.43 9.07
C ARG A 258 4.01 21.91 10.30
N LYS A 259 5.11 22.63 10.06
CA LYS A 259 6.15 23.06 11.02
C LYS A 259 5.73 24.19 11.98
N LYS A 260 4.57 24.13 12.65
CA LYS A 260 4.27 25.16 13.67
C LYS A 260 4.70 24.76 15.08
N TYR A 261 4.81 23.46 15.40
CA TYR A 261 5.07 23.01 16.78
C TYR A 261 5.89 21.72 16.95
N MET A 262 6.65 21.26 15.94
CA MET A 262 7.60 20.16 16.16
C MET A 262 8.93 20.72 16.70
N PRO A 263 9.48 20.20 17.81
CA PRO A 263 10.82 20.57 18.26
C PRO A 263 11.81 20.31 17.13
N GLN A 264 12.70 21.28 16.86
CA GLN A 264 13.80 21.07 15.93
C GLN A 264 14.59 19.83 16.41
N PRO A 265 14.99 18.91 15.51
CA PRO A 265 16.00 17.93 15.88
C PRO A 265 17.20 18.71 16.44
N PRO A 266 17.73 18.34 17.62
CA PRO A 266 18.82 19.08 18.23
C PRO A 266 19.97 19.24 17.25
N SER A 267 20.62 20.39 17.26
CA SER A 267 21.68 20.75 16.31
C SER A 267 22.91 19.83 16.39
N GLU A 268 22.99 19.02 17.42
CA GLU A 268 24.01 17.98 17.60
C GLU A 268 23.43 16.61 17.27
N ASP A 269 24.28 15.75 16.67
CA ASP A 269 24.05 14.31 16.50
C ASP A 269 23.73 13.68 17.87
N LEU A 270 22.47 13.78 18.31
CA LEU A 270 21.99 13.04 19.46
C LEU A 270 21.87 11.59 19.00
N TYR A 271 22.99 10.88 19.06
CA TYR A 271 23.02 9.43 19.10
C TYR A 271 21.97 8.98 20.12
N ILE A 272 20.83 8.51 19.62
CA ILE A 272 19.89 7.75 20.44
C ILE A 272 20.64 6.46 20.75
N LEU A 273 21.14 6.38 21.97
CA LEU A 273 21.91 5.24 22.47
C LEU A 273 21.12 3.94 22.21
N PRO A 274 21.80 2.83 21.84
CA PRO A 274 21.16 1.54 21.67
C PRO A 274 20.42 1.17 22.95
N ASP A 275 19.10 1.06 22.87
CA ASP A 275 18.25 0.61 23.95
C ASP A 275 18.21 -0.93 23.99
N GLU A 276 19.28 -1.55 24.50
CA GLU A 276 19.19 -2.61 25.50
C GLU A 276 20.56 -2.93 26.13
N TYR A 277 20.52 -3.12 27.45
CA TYR A 277 21.62 -3.25 28.38
C TYR A 277 22.55 -4.44 28.08
N LYS A 278 23.66 -4.16 27.39
CA LYS A 278 25.03 -4.54 27.75
C LYS A 278 25.92 -4.10 26.60
N SER A 279 26.90 -3.25 26.91
CA SER A 279 28.23 -3.44 26.36
C SER A 279 28.57 -4.91 26.62
N TYR A 280 28.43 -5.77 25.61
CA TYR A 280 29.18 -7.01 25.62
C TYR A 280 30.63 -6.56 25.75
N LEU A 281 31.31 -7.02 26.80
CA LEU A 281 32.71 -6.71 27.16
C LEU A 281 33.74 -7.12 26.08
N ARG A 282 33.30 -7.34 24.84
CA ARG A 282 34.08 -7.28 23.60
C ARG A 282 33.25 -6.54 22.56
N ASN A 283 33.78 -5.41 22.06
CA ASN A 283 33.29 -4.75 20.86
C ASN A 283 33.11 -5.80 19.75
N LYS A 284 31.87 -6.25 19.49
CA LYS A 284 31.55 -6.93 18.24
C LYS A 284 31.90 -5.93 17.14
N ARG A 285 32.76 -6.36 16.21
CA ARG A 285 33.29 -5.50 15.14
C ARG A 285 32.11 -4.99 14.30
N SER A 286 32.20 -3.73 13.87
CA SER A 286 31.28 -3.11 12.92
C SER A 286 30.91 -4.08 11.78
N LEU A 287 29.62 -4.22 11.45
CA LEU A 287 29.17 -5.13 10.38
C LEU A 287 29.84 -4.81 9.05
N LEU A 288 30.09 -3.53 8.76
CA LEU A 288 30.81 -3.08 7.56
C LEU A 288 32.24 -3.63 7.44
N LYS A 289 32.89 -3.98 8.55
CA LYS A 289 34.25 -4.58 8.54
C LYS A 289 34.23 -6.10 8.45
N SER A 290 33.18 -6.77 8.92
CA SER A 290 33.11 -8.24 9.01
C SER A 290 32.27 -8.88 7.89
N HIS A 291 31.31 -8.15 7.34
CA HIS A 291 30.29 -8.62 6.40
C HIS A 291 30.28 -7.76 5.13
N ARG A 292 31.47 -7.39 4.65
CA ARG A 292 31.61 -6.56 3.44
C ARG A 292 31.10 -7.38 2.25
N ASN A 293 29.97 -6.96 1.66
CA ASN A 293 29.25 -7.62 0.56
C ASN A 293 28.40 -8.85 0.95
N GLU A 294 28.18 -9.13 2.24
CA GLU A 294 27.20 -10.14 2.65
C GLU A 294 25.79 -9.56 2.70
N GLU A 295 24.80 -10.41 2.44
CA GLU A 295 23.38 -10.07 2.55
C GLU A 295 23.00 -9.88 4.02
N LEU A 296 22.44 -8.72 4.35
CA LEU A 296 21.89 -8.41 5.68
C LEU A 296 20.39 -8.65 5.66
N ASN A 297 19.90 -9.40 6.63
CA ASN A 297 18.50 -9.80 6.70
C ASN A 297 17.76 -8.90 7.69
N VAL A 298 16.56 -8.46 7.31
CA VAL A 298 15.62 -7.80 8.21
C VAL A 298 14.47 -8.77 8.44
N GLU A 299 14.50 -9.48 9.58
CA GLU A 299 13.43 -10.38 9.97
C GLU A 299 12.17 -9.56 10.29
N THR A 300 11.18 -9.62 9.42
CA THR A 300 10.04 -8.70 9.43
C THR A 300 8.75 -9.41 9.82
N LEU A 301 8.12 -8.94 10.90
CA LEU A 301 6.76 -9.28 11.28
C LEU A 301 5.78 -8.30 10.65
N VAL A 302 4.72 -8.79 10.02
CA VAL A 302 3.67 -7.93 9.46
C VAL A 302 2.35 -8.19 10.17
N VAL A 303 1.65 -7.11 10.52
CA VAL A 303 0.38 -7.13 11.23
C VAL A 303 -0.64 -6.34 10.42
N VAL A 304 -1.79 -6.95 10.18
CA VAL A 304 -2.85 -6.40 9.34
C VAL A 304 -4.09 -6.21 10.18
N ASP A 305 -4.61 -4.98 10.19
CA ASP A 305 -5.79 -4.65 10.98
C ASP A 305 -7.12 -5.13 10.34
N LYS A 306 -8.17 -5.13 11.16
CA LYS A 306 -9.53 -5.50 10.73
C LYS A 306 -10.06 -4.64 9.58
N MET A 307 -9.67 -3.37 9.51
CA MET A 307 -10.15 -2.45 8.49
C MET A 307 -9.59 -2.81 7.12
N MET A 308 -8.29 -3.10 7.06
CA MET A 308 -7.61 -3.52 5.84
C MET A 308 -8.15 -4.86 5.34
N MET A 309 -8.41 -5.81 6.24
CA MET A 309 -9.06 -7.07 5.88
C MET A 309 -10.47 -6.88 5.34
N ARG A 310 -11.23 -5.92 5.88
CA ARG A 310 -12.56 -5.58 5.36
C ARG A 310 -12.49 -5.02 3.94
N ASN A 311 -11.49 -4.20 3.65
CA ASN A 311 -11.34 -3.54 2.34
C ASN A 311 -10.88 -4.51 1.22
N HIS A 312 -10.10 -5.55 1.54
CA HIS A 312 -9.57 -6.48 0.54
C HIS A 312 -10.23 -7.87 0.56
N GLY A 313 -10.97 -8.19 1.63
CA GLY A 313 -11.53 -9.51 1.87
C GLY A 313 -10.52 -10.49 2.48
N HIS A 314 -11.01 -11.39 3.33
CA HIS A 314 -10.18 -12.33 4.11
C HIS A 314 -9.43 -13.34 3.24
N GLU A 315 -9.96 -13.69 2.07
CA GLU A 315 -9.32 -14.66 1.16
C GLU A 315 -8.14 -14.05 0.39
N ASN A 316 -8.20 -12.76 0.08
CA ASN A 316 -7.22 -12.10 -0.80
C ASN A 316 -6.17 -11.29 -0.03
N ILE A 317 -6.43 -10.92 1.22
CA ILE A 317 -5.58 -10.00 1.99
C ILE A 317 -4.14 -10.51 2.13
N THR A 318 -3.96 -11.81 2.38
CA THR A 318 -2.62 -12.42 2.50
C THR A 318 -1.83 -12.23 1.21
N THR A 319 -2.43 -12.57 0.06
CA THR A 319 -1.79 -12.41 -1.25
C THR A 319 -1.49 -10.95 -1.56
N TYR A 320 -2.41 -10.03 -1.23
CA TYR A 320 -2.21 -8.60 -1.40
C TYR A 320 -1.00 -8.10 -0.59
N VAL A 321 -0.96 -8.39 0.71
CA VAL A 321 0.13 -7.98 1.60
C VAL A 321 1.47 -8.54 1.15
N LEU A 322 1.54 -9.82 0.79
CA LEU A 322 2.77 -10.43 0.29
C LEU A 322 3.21 -9.84 -1.06
N THR A 323 2.27 -9.42 -1.92
CA THR A 323 2.58 -8.71 -3.18
C THR A 323 3.25 -7.36 -2.89
N ILE A 324 2.70 -6.59 -1.94
CA ILE A 324 3.28 -5.33 -1.49
C ILE A 324 4.68 -5.55 -0.91
N LEU A 325 4.86 -6.56 -0.05
CA LEU A 325 6.17 -6.84 0.56
C LEU A 325 7.19 -7.37 -0.45
N ASN A 326 6.77 -8.07 -1.50
CA ASN A 326 7.64 -8.41 -2.63
C ASN A 326 8.17 -7.15 -3.33
N MET A 327 7.33 -6.13 -3.48
CA MET A 327 7.73 -4.81 -4.01
C MET A 327 8.67 -4.08 -3.05
N VAL A 328 8.38 -4.08 -1.75
CA VAL A 328 9.27 -3.49 -0.71
C VAL A 328 10.64 -4.16 -0.74
N SER A 329 10.69 -5.49 -0.80
CA SER A 329 11.94 -6.25 -0.92
C SER A 329 12.73 -5.82 -2.16
N ALA A 330 12.08 -5.63 -3.31
CA ALA A 330 12.74 -5.14 -4.51
C ALA A 330 13.24 -3.68 -4.39
N LEU A 331 12.55 -2.82 -3.63
CA LEU A 331 13.02 -1.45 -3.34
C LEU A 331 14.28 -1.46 -2.46
N PHE A 332 14.38 -2.36 -1.47
CA PHE A 332 15.58 -2.47 -0.62
C PHE A 332 16.76 -3.19 -1.29
N LYS A 333 16.50 -3.99 -2.33
CA LYS A 333 17.52 -4.59 -3.21
C LYS A 333 18.01 -3.64 -4.32
N ASP A 334 17.42 -2.45 -4.42
CA ASP A 334 17.84 -1.44 -5.39
C ASP A 334 19.27 -0.96 -5.08
N GLY A 335 20.17 -1.08 -6.05
CA GLY A 335 21.59 -0.75 -5.89
C GLY A 335 21.86 0.71 -5.47
N THR A 336 20.90 1.62 -5.66
CA THR A 336 21.04 3.02 -5.23
C THR A 336 21.11 3.17 -3.71
N ILE A 337 20.59 2.22 -2.93
CA ILE A 337 20.68 2.25 -1.45
C ILE A 337 22.12 2.02 -0.95
N GLY A 338 22.98 1.39 -1.77
CA GLY A 338 24.38 1.12 -1.46
C GLY A 338 24.64 0.00 -0.45
N GLY A 339 23.67 -0.86 -0.17
CA GLY A 339 23.80 -2.05 0.67
C GLY A 339 22.97 -3.22 0.12
N ASN A 340 23.25 -4.45 0.59
CA ASN A 340 22.47 -5.64 0.23
C ASN A 340 21.53 -5.98 1.39
N ILE A 341 20.38 -5.31 1.45
CA ILE A 341 19.37 -5.50 2.49
C ILE A 341 18.28 -6.43 1.95
N ASN A 342 18.15 -7.60 2.56
CA ASN A 342 17.10 -8.57 2.29
C ASN A 342 15.98 -8.43 3.32
N ILE A 343 14.79 -8.04 2.87
CA ILE A 343 13.59 -8.07 3.70
C ILE A 343 13.02 -9.49 3.70
N ALA A 344 13.04 -10.14 4.87
CA ALA A 344 12.59 -11.52 5.04
C ALA A 344 11.39 -11.57 5.98
N ILE A 345 10.23 -11.99 5.48
CA ILE A 345 8.99 -12.05 6.26
C ILE A 345 9.03 -13.31 7.13
N VAL A 346 9.03 -13.12 8.45
CA VAL A 346 9.09 -14.22 9.43
C VAL A 346 7.73 -14.60 10.02
N GLY A 347 6.72 -13.74 9.85
CA GLY A 347 5.34 -14.00 10.25
C GLY A 347 4.36 -12.93 9.78
N LEU A 348 3.11 -13.34 9.59
CA LEU A 348 1.99 -12.47 9.25
C LEU A 348 0.86 -12.68 10.27
N ILE A 349 0.39 -11.61 10.90
CA ILE A 349 -0.72 -11.62 11.86
C ILE A 349 -1.91 -10.86 11.26
N LEU A 350 -3.07 -11.52 11.22
CA LEU A 350 -4.34 -10.97 10.77
C LEU A 350 -5.24 -10.70 11.99
N LEU A 351 -5.57 -9.44 12.26
CA LEU A 351 -6.34 -9.03 13.45
C LEU A 351 -7.84 -8.97 13.15
N GLU A 352 -8.60 -10.05 13.40
CA GLU A 352 -10.06 -10.06 13.20
C GLU A 352 -10.80 -9.20 14.22
N ASP A 353 -10.24 -9.12 15.43
CA ASP A 353 -10.81 -8.39 16.55
C ASP A 353 -9.75 -7.47 17.19
N GLU A 354 -10.22 -6.50 17.98
CA GLU A 354 -9.35 -5.67 18.83
C GLU A 354 -8.59 -6.54 19.82
N GLN A 355 -7.32 -6.19 20.06
CA GLN A 355 -6.41 -6.95 20.89
C GLN A 355 -6.06 -6.16 22.16
N PRO A 356 -5.96 -6.82 23.32
CA PRO A 356 -5.52 -6.17 24.55
C PRO A 356 -4.17 -5.46 24.37
N GLY A 357 -4.09 -4.20 24.79
CA GLY A 357 -2.86 -3.41 24.72
C GLY A 357 -2.47 -2.91 23.32
N LEU A 358 -3.32 -3.12 22.30
CA LEU A 358 -3.12 -2.60 20.95
C LEU A 358 -4.29 -1.70 20.55
N VAL A 359 -4.03 -0.39 20.53
CA VAL A 359 -4.98 0.64 20.13
C VAL A 359 -4.58 1.16 18.75
N ILE A 360 -5.47 0.94 17.78
CA ILE A 360 -5.33 1.43 16.41
C ILE A 360 -6.40 2.51 16.20
N SER A 361 -5.97 3.73 15.92
CA SER A 361 -6.82 4.91 15.77
C SER A 361 -6.39 5.76 14.57
N HIS A 362 -7.18 6.78 14.24
CA HIS A 362 -6.84 7.76 13.22
C HIS A 362 -5.64 8.66 13.60
N HIS A 363 -5.19 8.68 14.86
CA HIS A 363 -4.01 9.44 15.29
C HIS A 363 -2.75 8.59 15.10
N ALA A 364 -1.88 8.99 14.16
CA ALA A 364 -0.73 8.20 13.75
C ALA A 364 0.31 8.00 14.88
N ASP A 365 0.55 9.02 15.69
CA ASP A 365 1.47 8.98 16.83
C ASP A 365 0.98 8.04 17.95
N HIS A 366 -0.33 8.09 18.27
CA HIS A 366 -0.94 7.19 19.24
C HIS A 366 -0.87 5.73 18.77
N THR A 367 -1.26 5.48 17.52
CA THR A 367 -1.23 4.14 16.91
C THR A 367 0.20 3.60 16.84
N LEU A 368 1.18 4.42 16.44
CA LEU A 368 2.59 4.00 16.40
C LEU A 368 3.08 3.61 17.80
N SER A 369 2.85 4.47 18.79
CA SER A 369 3.28 4.21 20.17
C SER A 369 2.70 2.90 20.71
N SER A 370 1.38 2.70 20.56
CA SER A 370 0.70 1.49 21.00
C SER A 370 1.21 0.25 20.28
N PHE A 371 1.35 0.31 18.95
CA PHE A 371 1.85 -0.80 18.15
C PHE A 371 3.30 -1.18 18.52
N CYS A 372 4.19 -0.20 18.66
CA CYS A 372 5.58 -0.42 19.04
C CYS A 372 5.71 -1.08 20.41
N GLN A 373 4.85 -0.71 21.36
CA GLN A 373 4.79 -1.34 22.69
C GLN A 373 4.27 -2.77 22.59
N TRP A 374 3.15 -2.98 21.89
CA TRP A 374 2.52 -4.29 21.72
C TRP A 374 3.45 -5.30 21.04
N GLN A 375 4.06 -4.92 19.90
CA GLN A 375 4.97 -5.79 19.15
C GLN A 375 6.22 -6.15 19.97
N SER A 376 6.68 -5.26 20.87
CA SER A 376 7.86 -5.50 21.70
C SER A 376 7.68 -6.68 22.68
N GLY A 377 6.43 -6.98 23.02
CA GLY A 377 6.02 -8.10 23.86
C GLY A 377 5.97 -9.43 23.12
N LEU A 378 5.88 -9.40 21.78
CA LEU A 378 5.81 -10.63 20.98
C LEU A 378 7.14 -11.38 20.98
N ARG A 379 7.05 -12.69 21.21
CA ARG A 379 8.16 -13.63 21.16
C ARG A 379 7.66 -14.96 20.59
N GLY A 380 8.46 -15.61 19.76
CA GLY A 380 8.20 -16.99 19.36
C GLY A 380 8.21 -17.93 20.57
N LYS A 381 7.53 -19.08 20.47
CA LYS A 381 7.52 -20.10 21.53
C LYS A 381 8.93 -20.58 21.91
N ASP A 382 9.83 -20.61 20.94
CA ASP A 382 11.26 -20.94 21.03
C ASP A 382 12.16 -19.76 21.43
N GLY A 383 11.59 -18.59 21.69
CA GLY A 383 12.31 -17.37 22.06
C GLY A 383 12.82 -16.55 20.89
N THR A 384 12.52 -16.95 19.64
CA THR A 384 12.81 -16.16 18.43
C THR A 384 12.09 -14.82 18.44
N ARG A 385 12.67 -13.84 17.74
CA ARG A 385 12.16 -12.48 17.62
C ARG A 385 12.34 -12.02 16.19
N HIS A 386 11.47 -11.13 15.75
CA HIS A 386 11.66 -10.35 14.55
C HIS A 386 12.55 -9.13 14.86
N ASP A 387 13.25 -8.64 13.83
CA ASP A 387 14.04 -7.42 13.89
C ASP A 387 13.19 -6.18 13.71
N HIS A 388 12.12 -6.28 12.91
CA HIS A 388 11.26 -5.17 12.53
C HIS A 388 9.78 -5.57 12.46
N ALA A 389 8.88 -4.67 12.86
CA ALA A 389 7.43 -4.89 12.81
C ALA A 389 6.73 -3.83 11.96
N ILE A 390 5.80 -4.26 11.11
CA ILE A 390 5.04 -3.38 10.22
C ILE A 390 3.55 -3.56 10.52
N LEU A 391 2.86 -2.48 10.91
CA LEU A 391 1.41 -2.44 10.95
C LEU A 391 0.86 -1.85 9.66
N LEU A 392 -0.09 -2.56 9.05
CA LEU A 392 -0.84 -2.11 7.89
C LEU A 392 -2.29 -1.88 8.30
N THR A 393 -2.82 -0.69 8.02
CA THR A 393 -4.18 -0.29 8.38
C THR A 393 -4.96 0.25 7.20
N GLY A 394 -6.25 -0.08 7.13
CA GLY A 394 -7.19 0.52 6.18
C GLY A 394 -7.81 1.84 6.66
N LEU A 395 -7.35 2.38 7.80
CA LEU A 395 -7.80 3.68 8.33
C LEU A 395 -7.04 4.84 7.68
N ASP A 396 -7.72 5.98 7.53
CA ASP A 396 -7.12 7.27 7.20
C ASP A 396 -6.39 7.81 8.44
N ILE A 397 -5.05 7.83 8.43
CA ILE A 397 -4.24 8.23 9.60
C ILE A 397 -3.72 9.67 9.48
N CYS A 398 -3.71 10.38 10.59
CA CYS A 398 -3.44 11.82 10.64
C CYS A 398 -2.39 12.11 11.72
N SER A 399 -1.39 12.94 11.39
CA SER A 399 -0.29 13.24 12.33
C SER A 399 -0.63 14.29 13.40
N TRP A 400 -1.67 15.12 13.23
CA TRP A 400 -1.84 16.29 14.13
C TRP A 400 -3.27 16.83 14.27
N LYS A 401 -4.07 16.84 13.21
CA LYS A 401 -5.48 17.27 13.27
C LYS A 401 -6.33 16.27 12.49
N ASN A 402 -7.60 16.17 12.89
CA ASN A 402 -8.60 15.34 12.22
C ASN A 402 -8.81 15.74 10.75
N GLU A 403 -8.23 16.86 10.28
CA GLU A 403 -8.15 17.25 8.87
C GLU A 403 -7.10 18.37 8.64
N PRO A 404 -6.44 18.42 7.46
CA PRO A 404 -6.35 17.36 6.44
C PRO A 404 -5.36 16.25 6.84
N CYS A 405 -5.77 15.00 6.61
CA CYS A 405 -4.97 13.80 6.83
C CYS A 405 -4.20 13.48 5.56
N ASP A 406 -2.95 13.94 5.50
CA ASP A 406 -2.04 13.69 4.38
C ASP A 406 -0.92 12.71 4.77
N THR A 407 -0.95 12.15 5.99
CA THR A 407 0.07 11.26 6.54
C THR A 407 -0.21 9.82 6.16
N LEU A 408 0.67 9.21 5.36
CA LEU A 408 0.50 7.81 4.95
C LEU A 408 1.23 6.81 5.82
N GLY A 409 2.20 7.27 6.61
CA GLY A 409 3.00 6.41 7.45
C GLY A 409 3.62 7.17 8.61
N PHE A 410 4.07 6.43 9.63
CA PHE A 410 4.78 6.99 10.76
C PHE A 410 5.77 5.99 11.33
N ALA A 411 6.97 6.46 11.69
CA ALA A 411 8.07 5.62 12.15
C ALA A 411 9.03 6.33 13.11
N PRO A 412 9.66 5.61 14.06
CA PRO A 412 10.80 6.12 14.80
C PRO A 412 12.06 6.18 13.92
N ILE A 413 12.87 7.22 14.10
CA ILE A 413 14.18 7.31 13.44
C ILE A 413 15.20 6.45 14.21
N SER A 414 16.01 5.68 13.48
CA SER A 414 17.05 4.79 14.03
C SER A 414 16.49 3.74 15.01
N GLY A 415 15.28 3.24 14.72
CA GLY A 415 14.58 2.23 15.48
C GLY A 415 14.94 0.78 15.12
N MET A 416 15.55 0.51 13.96
CA MET A 416 15.84 -0.85 13.49
C MET A 416 16.68 -1.65 14.51
N CYS A 417 16.38 -2.93 14.73
CA CYS A 417 16.97 -3.77 15.81
C CYS A 417 16.68 -3.32 17.26
N SER A 418 15.93 -2.23 17.49
CA SER A 418 15.46 -1.89 18.84
C SER A 418 14.19 -2.66 19.14
N LYS A 419 14.17 -3.35 20.28
CA LYS A 419 12.97 -4.06 20.76
C LYS A 419 11.73 -3.16 20.81
N TYR A 420 11.87 -1.88 21.16
CA TYR A 420 10.75 -0.99 21.46
C TYR A 420 10.48 0.04 20.36
N ARG A 421 11.42 0.22 19.43
CA ARG A 421 11.34 1.26 18.40
C ARG A 421 11.43 0.72 16.98
N SER A 422 11.70 -0.58 16.79
CA SER A 422 11.73 -1.18 15.46
C SER A 422 10.33 -1.52 14.96
N CYS A 423 9.62 -0.48 14.54
CA CYS A 423 8.21 -0.55 14.18
C CYS A 423 7.86 0.54 13.16
N THR A 424 6.89 0.28 12.30
CA THR A 424 6.27 1.26 11.40
C THR A 424 4.76 1.05 11.36
N ILE A 425 4.01 2.13 11.12
CA ILE A 425 2.58 2.06 10.79
C ILE A 425 2.37 2.67 9.40
N ASN A 426 1.50 2.07 8.59
CA ASN A 426 1.32 2.45 7.19
C ASN A 426 -0.16 2.34 6.81
N GLU A 427 -0.71 3.43 6.26
CA GLU A 427 -2.05 3.48 5.66
C GLU A 427 -2.04 2.82 4.28
N ASP A 428 -3.00 1.94 4.07
CA ASP A 428 -3.20 1.28 2.79
C ASP A 428 -3.65 2.25 1.70
N THR A 429 -2.84 2.33 0.65
CA THR A 429 -3.05 3.20 -0.53
C THR A 429 -3.05 2.42 -1.84
N GLY A 430 -3.20 1.09 -1.79
CA GLY A 430 -3.01 0.25 -2.97
C GLY A 430 -1.55 -0.15 -3.17
N LEU A 431 -1.11 -0.27 -4.42
CA LEU A 431 0.26 -0.71 -4.72
C LEU A 431 1.30 0.34 -4.31
N GLY A 432 0.92 1.62 -4.23
CA GLY A 432 1.73 2.70 -3.67
C GLY A 432 2.19 2.46 -2.22
N LEU A 433 1.48 1.63 -1.45
CA LEU A 433 1.84 1.27 -0.07
C LEU A 433 3.27 0.75 0.07
N ALA A 434 3.81 0.08 -0.95
CA ALA A 434 5.19 -0.42 -0.92
C ALA A 434 6.22 0.71 -0.75
N PHE A 435 5.99 1.88 -1.35
CA PHE A 435 6.88 3.03 -1.22
C PHE A 435 6.76 3.66 0.17
N THR A 436 5.55 3.72 0.73
CA THR A 436 5.33 4.17 2.11
C THR A 436 6.07 3.27 3.10
N ILE A 437 5.90 1.94 3.00
CA ILE A 437 6.62 0.99 3.86
C ILE A 437 8.14 1.16 3.73
N ALA A 438 8.65 1.29 2.50
CA ALA A 438 10.07 1.51 2.28
C ALA A 438 10.57 2.82 2.92
N HIS A 439 9.81 3.90 2.80
CA HIS A 439 10.09 5.20 3.41
C HIS A 439 10.16 5.11 4.94
N GLU A 440 9.11 4.58 5.57
CA GLU A 440 9.00 4.44 7.02
C GLU A 440 10.06 3.47 7.59
N SER A 441 10.36 2.41 6.85
CA SER A 441 11.46 1.48 7.21
C SER A 441 12.83 2.15 7.04
N GLY A 442 12.99 3.06 6.07
CA GLY A 442 14.17 3.90 5.90
C GLY A 442 14.44 4.78 7.13
N HIS A 443 13.40 5.37 7.73
CA HIS A 443 13.53 6.07 9.01
C HIS A 443 14.08 5.16 10.11
N ASN A 444 13.65 3.90 10.19
CA ASN A 444 14.17 2.95 11.17
C ASN A 444 15.68 2.67 10.99
N PHE A 445 16.21 2.76 9.77
CA PHE A 445 17.66 2.75 9.48
C PHE A 445 18.38 4.08 9.77
N GLY A 446 17.69 5.07 10.35
CA GLY A 446 18.26 6.37 10.70
C GLY A 446 18.23 7.39 9.58
N MET A 447 17.55 7.11 8.47
CA MET A 447 17.40 8.08 7.38
C MET A 447 16.49 9.23 7.80
N VAL A 448 16.82 10.44 7.37
CA VAL A 448 15.96 11.63 7.50
C VAL A 448 15.52 12.09 6.12
N HIS A 449 14.48 12.92 6.05
CA HIS A 449 13.98 13.40 4.77
C HIS A 449 15.05 14.12 3.94
N ASP A 450 15.04 13.92 2.63
CA ASP A 450 15.90 14.68 1.73
C ASP A 450 15.59 16.18 1.80
N GLY A 451 16.63 17.01 1.90
CA GLY A 451 16.53 18.48 2.01
C GLY A 451 16.00 18.98 3.35
N GLU A 452 15.98 18.13 4.37
CA GLU A 452 15.73 18.47 5.76
C GLU A 452 17.05 18.39 6.55
N GLY A 453 17.83 19.46 6.52
CA GLY A 453 19.12 19.50 7.24
C GLY A 453 20.24 18.69 6.59
N ASN A 454 20.07 18.26 5.33
CA ASN A 454 21.09 17.60 4.53
C ASN A 454 21.20 18.20 3.12
N VAL A 455 22.21 17.77 2.37
CA VAL A 455 22.57 18.30 1.04
C VAL A 455 21.64 17.85 -0.09
N CYS A 456 20.80 16.83 0.14
CA CYS A 456 19.89 16.30 -0.87
C CYS A 456 18.70 17.23 -1.08
N LYS A 457 18.05 17.17 -2.25
CA LYS A 457 16.94 18.07 -2.59
C LYS A 457 15.59 17.42 -2.31
N LYS A 458 14.64 18.19 -1.75
CA LYS A 458 13.26 17.73 -1.50
C LYS A 458 12.53 17.25 -2.76
N SER A 459 12.78 17.91 -3.90
CA SER A 459 12.01 17.79 -5.14
C SER A 459 12.53 16.75 -6.13
N GLU A 460 13.53 15.95 -5.77
CA GLU A 460 14.10 14.95 -6.69
C GLU A 460 13.21 13.71 -6.85
N GLY A 461 12.28 13.47 -5.93
CA GLY A 461 11.41 12.30 -5.98
C GLY A 461 12.10 11.02 -5.53
N ASN A 462 12.95 11.11 -4.51
CA ASN A 462 13.60 9.95 -3.92
C ASN A 462 12.67 9.27 -2.92
N ILE A 463 12.99 8.03 -2.51
CA ILE A 463 12.21 7.28 -1.52
C ILE A 463 12.05 8.09 -0.23
N MET A 464 13.10 8.76 0.25
CA MET A 464 13.08 9.60 1.46
C MET A 464 12.65 11.05 1.22
N SER A 465 12.05 11.38 0.07
CA SER A 465 11.44 12.70 -0.13
C SER A 465 10.25 12.89 0.83
N PRO A 466 10.03 14.10 1.40
CA PRO A 466 8.93 14.34 2.34
C PRO A 466 7.53 14.33 1.67
N THR A 467 7.49 14.23 0.34
CA THR A 467 6.29 14.12 -0.48
C THR A 467 6.47 12.99 -1.46
N LEU A 468 5.45 12.17 -1.65
CA LEU A 468 5.46 11.09 -2.65
C LEU A 468 5.29 11.59 -4.11
N ALA A 469 5.37 12.90 -4.32
CA ALA A 469 5.38 13.57 -5.61
C ALA A 469 6.82 13.67 -6.14
N GLY A 470 7.23 12.69 -6.94
CA GLY A 470 8.54 12.71 -7.61
C GLY A 470 8.44 13.23 -9.03
N ARG A 471 9.59 13.63 -9.59
CA ARG A 471 9.67 14.06 -10.99
C ARG A 471 9.55 12.82 -11.88
N ASN A 472 8.58 12.80 -12.81
CA ASN A 472 8.29 11.69 -13.73
C ASN A 472 7.92 10.33 -13.09
N GLY A 473 7.84 10.25 -11.76
CA GLY A 473 7.40 9.07 -11.04
C GLY A 473 8.47 8.01 -10.74
N VAL A 474 9.75 8.25 -11.08
CA VAL A 474 10.88 7.35 -10.76
C VAL A 474 11.43 7.67 -9.38
N PHE A 475 11.46 6.69 -8.48
CA PHE A 475 11.96 6.86 -7.11
C PHE A 475 13.24 6.06 -6.91
N SER A 476 14.27 6.67 -6.33
CA SER A 476 15.51 6.00 -5.97
C SER A 476 15.94 6.37 -4.56
N TRP A 477 16.90 5.64 -3.99
CA TRP A 477 17.51 6.05 -2.73
C TRP A 477 18.55 7.14 -3.00
N SER A 478 18.43 8.25 -2.27
CA SER A 478 19.35 9.39 -2.43
C SER A 478 20.76 9.07 -1.91
N PRO A 479 21.79 9.82 -2.34
CA PRO A 479 23.11 9.73 -1.74
C PRO A 479 23.10 9.95 -0.22
N CYS A 480 22.21 10.81 0.30
CA CYS A 480 22.03 11.01 1.74
C CYS A 480 21.45 9.75 2.40
N SER A 481 20.42 9.13 1.80
CA SER A 481 19.82 7.88 2.29
C SER A 481 20.88 6.77 2.41
N ARG A 482 21.70 6.60 1.36
CA ARG A 482 22.83 5.67 1.35
C ARG A 482 23.83 5.95 2.47
N GLN A 483 24.17 7.22 2.69
CA GLN A 483 25.09 7.63 3.75
C GLN A 483 24.53 7.33 5.15
N TYR A 484 23.24 7.58 5.37
CA TYR A 484 22.57 7.27 6.65
C TYR A 484 22.55 5.76 6.91
N LEU A 485 22.21 4.95 5.91
CA LEU A 485 22.26 3.49 6.05
C LEU A 485 23.67 3.02 6.40
N HIS A 486 24.69 3.50 5.69
CA HIS A 486 26.07 3.18 5.99
C HIS A 486 26.45 3.58 7.42
N LYS A 487 26.04 4.77 7.89
CA LYS A 487 26.25 5.20 9.28
C LYS A 487 25.58 4.24 10.27
N PHE A 488 24.33 3.84 10.03
CA PHE A 488 23.60 2.90 10.89
C PHE A 488 24.24 1.50 10.94
N LEU A 489 24.58 0.93 9.77
CA LEU A 489 25.24 -0.38 9.66
C LEU A 489 26.64 -0.40 10.30
N SER A 490 27.24 0.77 10.52
CA SER A 490 28.50 0.89 11.24
C SER A 490 28.36 0.68 12.76
N THR A 491 27.14 0.79 13.30
CA THR A 491 26.84 0.73 14.74
C THR A 491 26.71 -0.71 15.26
N ALA A 492 26.81 -0.88 16.58
CA ALA A 492 26.57 -2.17 17.23
C ALA A 492 25.09 -2.60 17.23
N GLN A 493 24.16 -1.65 17.05
CA GLN A 493 22.72 -1.92 16.99
C GLN A 493 22.36 -2.77 15.78
N ALA A 494 23.05 -2.57 14.65
CA ALA A 494 22.78 -3.28 13.40
C ALA A 494 23.11 -4.79 13.45
N VAL A 495 23.75 -5.29 14.51
CA VAL A 495 24.19 -6.70 14.63
C VAL A 495 23.04 -7.71 14.52
N CYS A 496 21.79 -7.30 14.80
CA CYS A 496 20.63 -8.19 14.61
C CYS A 496 20.46 -8.62 13.15
N LEU A 497 20.89 -7.80 12.19
CA LEU A 497 20.65 -8.05 10.76
C LEU A 497 21.59 -9.09 10.13
N ALA A 498 22.54 -9.62 10.90
CA ALA A 498 23.60 -10.47 10.36
C ALA A 498 23.24 -11.96 10.38
N ASP A 499 22.23 -12.38 11.15
CA ASP A 499 21.82 -13.78 11.15
C ASP A 499 20.82 -14.11 10.05
N ARG A 500 20.62 -15.42 9.86
CA ARG A 500 19.72 -15.94 8.82
C ARG A 500 18.29 -15.90 9.32
N PRO A 501 17.31 -15.56 8.45
CA PRO A 501 15.90 -15.50 8.84
C PRO A 501 15.41 -16.83 9.42
N LYS A 502 14.80 -16.74 10.60
CA LYS A 502 14.14 -17.87 11.28
C LYS A 502 12.63 -17.63 11.29
N PRO A 503 11.83 -18.62 10.87
CA PRO A 503 10.38 -18.49 10.98
C PRO A 503 9.95 -18.40 12.44
N VAL A 504 8.92 -17.62 12.72
CA VAL A 504 8.22 -17.73 14.00
C VAL A 504 7.02 -18.65 13.82
N LYS A 505 7.14 -19.87 14.36
CA LYS A 505 6.09 -20.91 14.22
C LYS A 505 4.75 -20.48 14.86
N GLU A 506 4.83 -19.88 16.04
CA GLU A 506 3.66 -19.34 16.75
C GLU A 506 4.15 -18.27 17.72
N TYR A 507 3.50 -17.11 17.71
CA TYR A 507 3.80 -16.04 18.66
C TYR A 507 3.13 -16.32 20.00
N LYS A 508 3.86 -16.10 21.09
CA LYS A 508 3.29 -15.95 22.42
C LYS A 508 2.85 -14.50 22.56
N TYR A 509 1.54 -14.32 22.71
CA TYR A 509 0.94 -13.02 22.93
C TYR A 509 1.01 -12.65 24.42
N PRO A 510 1.30 -11.39 24.76
CA PRO A 510 1.28 -10.96 26.14
C PRO A 510 -0.14 -11.10 26.72
N GLU A 511 -0.29 -11.92 27.76
CA GLU A 511 -1.57 -12.07 28.51
C GLU A 511 -1.88 -10.85 29.38
N LYS A 512 -0.89 -9.98 29.59
CA LYS A 512 -0.93 -8.77 30.41
C LYS A 512 -0.83 -7.53 29.54
N LEU A 513 -1.41 -6.42 30.00
CA LEU A 513 -1.33 -5.15 29.27
C LEU A 513 0.12 -4.62 29.26
N PRO A 514 0.53 -3.83 28.24
CA PRO A 514 1.91 -3.36 28.12
C PRO A 514 2.42 -2.59 29.37
N GLY A 515 1.57 -1.84 30.05
CA GLY A 515 1.89 -1.13 31.29
C GLY A 515 1.95 -2.00 32.54
N GLU A 516 1.37 -3.20 32.51
CA GLU A 516 1.56 -4.23 33.54
C GLU A 516 2.89 -4.99 33.34
N LEU A 517 3.33 -5.09 32.07
CA LEU A 517 4.63 -5.67 31.72
C LEU A 517 5.78 -4.68 31.92
N TYR A 518 5.51 -3.38 31.74
CA TYR A 518 6.52 -2.34 31.68
C TYR A 518 6.08 -1.08 32.43
N ASP A 519 6.74 -0.78 33.54
CA ASP A 519 6.44 0.38 34.38
C ASP A 519 6.74 1.72 33.68
N ALA A 520 6.25 2.82 34.27
CA ALA A 520 6.41 4.16 33.73
C ALA A 520 7.89 4.58 33.55
N ASN A 521 8.80 4.08 34.40
CA ASN A 521 10.23 4.31 34.24
C ASN A 521 10.77 3.62 32.99
N THR A 522 10.38 2.38 32.75
CA THR A 522 10.76 1.62 31.56
C THR A 522 10.25 2.32 30.30
N GLN A 523 9.02 2.81 30.31
CA GLN A 523 8.47 3.62 29.22
C GLN A 523 9.24 4.95 29.01
N CYS A 524 9.69 5.60 30.08
CA CYS A 524 10.55 6.78 29.98
C CYS A 524 11.90 6.47 29.34
N LYS A 525 12.49 5.33 29.68
CA LYS A 525 13.72 4.86 29.04
C LYS A 525 13.54 4.66 27.54
N TRP A 526 12.37 4.20 27.09
CA TRP A 526 12.09 4.06 25.66
C TRP A 526 11.97 5.41 24.94
N GLN A 527 11.34 6.40 25.58
CA GLN A 527 11.12 7.70 24.95
C GLN A 527 12.38 8.57 24.93
N PHE A 528 13.20 8.50 25.99
CA PHE A 528 14.27 9.46 26.28
C PHE A 528 15.63 8.79 26.57
N GLY A 529 15.74 7.48 26.42
CA GLY A 529 16.98 6.71 26.61
C GLY A 529 17.19 6.24 28.05
N GLU A 530 18.18 5.35 28.22
CA GLU A 530 18.41 4.53 29.43
C GLU A 530 18.37 5.25 30.78
N LYS A 531 18.86 6.49 30.81
CA LYS A 531 18.99 7.29 32.03
C LYS A 531 17.72 8.06 32.37
N ALA A 532 16.74 8.03 31.49
CA ALA A 532 15.44 8.62 31.73
C ALA A 532 14.66 7.83 32.76
N LYS A 533 13.99 8.56 33.64
CA LYS A 533 13.05 8.02 34.63
C LYS A 533 11.79 8.86 34.65
N LEU A 534 10.73 8.31 35.23
CA LEU A 534 9.49 9.04 35.46
C LEU A 534 9.79 10.32 36.25
N CYS A 535 9.32 11.45 35.72
CA CYS A 535 9.40 12.73 36.39
C CYS A 535 8.43 12.75 37.57
N MET A 536 8.98 12.91 38.77
CA MET A 536 8.20 13.06 40.00
C MET A 536 8.21 14.51 40.56
N LEU A 537 8.79 15.47 39.82
CA LEU A 537 8.97 16.85 40.28
C LEU A 537 7.69 17.69 40.05
N ASP A 538 7.13 18.19 41.16
CA ASP A 538 6.21 19.33 41.36
C ASP A 538 4.92 19.47 40.55
N PHE A 539 4.49 18.46 39.79
CA PHE A 539 3.11 18.42 39.33
C PHE A 539 2.53 17.02 39.43
N LYS A 540 1.39 16.89 40.12
CA LYS A 540 0.39 15.83 39.93
C LYS A 540 -0.18 15.92 38.49
N LYS A 541 0.68 15.87 37.49
CA LYS A 541 0.26 15.70 36.10
C LYS A 541 -0.13 14.26 35.95
N ASP A 542 -1.34 14.06 35.47
CA ASP A 542 -1.95 12.77 35.26
C ASP A 542 -1.05 11.93 34.32
N ILE A 543 -0.32 10.97 34.90
CA ILE A 543 0.57 10.07 34.15
C ILE A 543 -0.24 9.28 33.10
N CYS A 544 -1.53 9.04 33.37
CA CYS A 544 -2.44 8.42 32.42
C CYS A 544 -2.73 9.33 31.21
N LYS A 545 -2.57 10.66 31.32
CA LYS A 545 -2.73 11.59 30.19
C LYS A 545 -1.43 11.86 29.43
N ALA A 546 -0.30 11.90 30.12
CA ALA A 546 1.00 12.13 29.49
C ALA A 546 2.13 11.57 30.35
N LEU A 547 3.05 10.81 29.75
CA LEU A 547 4.26 10.34 30.40
C LEU A 547 5.29 11.48 30.41
N TRP A 548 5.69 11.92 31.60
CA TRP A 548 6.73 12.93 31.81
C TRP A 548 7.99 12.25 32.33
N CYS A 549 9.13 12.56 31.73
CA CYS A 549 10.40 11.89 32.01
C CYS A 549 11.51 12.90 32.25
N HIS A 550 12.51 12.54 33.06
CA HIS A 550 13.70 13.36 33.29
C HIS A 550 14.96 12.55 32.93
N ARG A 551 15.90 13.12 32.15
CA ARG A 551 17.15 12.44 31.73
C ARG A 551 18.33 12.73 32.64
N PHE A 552 18.50 13.99 33.06
CA PHE A 552 19.50 14.47 34.01
C PHE A 552 19.14 15.92 34.43
N GLY A 553 19.19 16.23 35.72
CA GLY A 553 18.76 17.55 36.25
C GLY A 553 17.27 17.64 36.58
N ARG A 554 16.77 18.86 36.84
CA ARG A 554 15.39 19.13 37.31
C ARG A 554 14.35 19.37 36.21
N LYS A 555 14.72 19.22 34.93
CA LYS A 555 13.80 19.51 33.82
C LYS A 555 13.08 18.23 33.37
N CYS A 556 11.76 18.26 33.45
CA CYS A 556 10.92 17.18 32.96
C CYS A 556 10.48 17.45 31.52
N GLU A 557 10.62 16.44 30.70
CA GLU A 557 10.32 16.45 29.27
C GLU A 557 9.20 15.44 29.00
N THR A 558 8.30 15.77 28.08
CA THR A 558 7.26 14.85 27.62
C THR A 558 7.21 14.91 26.11
N LYS A 559 6.90 13.78 25.48
CA LYS A 559 6.53 13.74 24.07
C LYS A 559 5.01 13.81 23.88
N PHE A 560 4.27 14.21 24.93
CA PHE A 560 2.81 14.20 25.01
C PHE A 560 2.17 12.84 24.75
N MET A 561 2.99 11.78 24.73
CA MET A 561 2.52 10.41 24.63
C MET A 561 2.03 9.96 26.00
N PRO A 562 0.84 9.35 26.05
CA PRO A 562 0.24 8.98 27.31
C PRO A 562 0.88 7.64 27.75
N ALA A 563 0.86 7.29 29.04
CA ALA A 563 1.46 6.02 29.52
C ALA A 563 0.86 4.79 28.81
N ALA A 564 1.51 3.63 28.82
CA ALA A 564 0.93 2.41 28.25
C ALA A 564 -0.32 1.95 29.03
N GLU A 565 -1.27 1.26 28.38
CA GLU A 565 -2.42 0.65 29.08
C GLU A 565 -1.94 -0.35 30.12
N GLY A 566 -2.53 -0.36 31.31
CA GLY A 566 -2.07 -1.12 32.46
C GLY A 566 -1.01 -0.41 33.33
N THR A 567 -0.56 0.79 32.96
CA THR A 567 0.45 1.51 33.75
C THR A 567 -0.18 2.14 34.99
N VAL A 568 0.41 1.89 36.16
CA VAL A 568 0.03 2.59 37.41
C VAL A 568 0.39 4.07 37.29
N CYS A 569 -0.63 4.94 37.35
CA CYS A 569 -0.51 6.37 37.13
C CYS A 569 -0.85 7.22 38.37
N GLY A 570 -1.21 6.59 39.49
CA GLY A 570 -1.44 7.21 40.79
C GLY A 570 -1.85 6.17 41.85
N HIS A 571 -2.19 6.62 43.07
CA HIS A 571 -2.73 5.75 44.10
C HIS A 571 -4.06 5.17 43.62
N ASP A 572 -4.10 3.86 43.40
CA ASP A 572 -5.25 3.11 42.86
C ASP A 572 -5.73 3.53 41.44
N MET A 573 -4.91 4.25 40.67
CA MET A 573 -5.20 4.60 39.29
C MET A 573 -4.29 3.84 38.32
N VAL A 574 -4.91 3.08 37.42
CA VAL A 574 -4.25 2.37 36.32
C VAL A 574 -4.83 2.89 35.01
N ARG A 575 -3.97 3.07 34.01
CA ARG A 575 -4.46 3.44 32.68
C ARG A 575 -5.27 2.30 32.09
N SER A 576 -6.56 2.52 31.89
CA SER A 576 -7.45 1.63 31.14
C SER A 576 -7.37 1.88 29.65
#